data_AF-A0A842QH03-F1
#
_entry.id   AF-A0A842QH03-F1
#
_cell.length_a   1.000
_cell.length_b   1.000
_cell.length_c   1.000
_cell.angle_alpha   90.00
_cell.angle_beta   90.00
_cell.angle_gamma   90.00
#
_symmetry.space_group_name_H-M   'P 1'
#
loop_
_entity.id
_entity.type
_entity.pdbx_description
1 polymer ?
#
loop_
_entity_poly.entity_id
_entity_poly.type
_entity_poly.pdbx_seq_one_letter_code
_entity_poly.pdbx_strand_id
1 'polypeptide(L)'
;MPLRIKSNVAVKPQSFLSQSETQTSTYSPLGSRLAGRRNITKIGPLLDSVRGCPFTAVYGGRGCYGHCYLAESMARYHIKHWIPVPNRFNGQLLAKDLERLEWDYVRNGVMGDPSLDWLLAVRVAEFCDLYDKETVILTRFLVEADNPVHCRFARIGAIMHGSVSALDPPQHRERILRNLWQYEQVGGRAVPRIITACFSDDWPDLWEVQDELMSLNCAFQQPLRIRGDSPVNKWLDLDRYFPTFSNTDNRLTNRWRSAHDLYGSRGCYTKCYSCMNKCMTNPRVWGVWG
;
A
#
# COMPACT_ATOMS: atom_id res chain seq x y z
N MET A 1 28.01 -0.82 -12.69
CA MET A 1 27.74 -2.28 -12.80
C MET A 1 28.29 -2.97 -11.56
N PRO A 2 27.44 -3.58 -10.70
CA PRO A 2 27.89 -4.71 -9.90
C PRO A 2 27.11 -5.98 -10.28
N LEU A 3 27.87 -7.07 -10.36
CA LEU A 3 27.44 -8.41 -10.70
C LEU A 3 26.42 -8.92 -9.68
N ARG A 4 25.18 -9.19 -10.12
CA ARG A 4 24.32 -10.18 -9.47
C ARG A 4 24.96 -11.54 -9.68
N ILE A 5 25.75 -11.99 -8.71
CA ILE A 5 26.09 -13.41 -8.59
C ILE A 5 24.80 -14.09 -8.15
N LYS A 6 24.01 -14.57 -9.11
CA LYS A 6 22.98 -15.58 -8.84
C LYS A 6 23.72 -16.87 -8.53
N SER A 7 23.98 -17.14 -7.26
CA SER A 7 24.34 -18.48 -6.82
C SER A 7 23.13 -19.39 -7.00
N ASN A 8 23.16 -20.21 -8.04
CA ASN A 8 22.25 -21.34 -8.23
C ASN A 8 22.54 -22.43 -7.19
N VAL A 9 22.22 -22.18 -5.92
CA VAL A 9 22.06 -23.23 -4.93
C VAL A 9 20.57 -23.34 -4.67
N ALA A 10 19.94 -24.33 -5.31
CA ALA A 10 18.58 -24.73 -5.00
C ALA A 10 18.54 -25.31 -3.57
N VAL A 11 18.51 -24.43 -2.57
CA VAL A 11 18.19 -24.81 -1.19
C VAL A 11 16.69 -25.02 -1.15
N LYS A 12 16.24 -26.28 -1.17
CA LYS A 12 14.84 -26.61 -0.90
C LYS A 12 14.44 -26.04 0.47
N PRO A 13 13.28 -25.37 0.63
CA PRO A 13 12.88 -24.66 1.85
C PRO A 13 12.44 -25.59 3.00
N GLN A 14 13.09 -26.75 3.18
CA GLN A 14 12.73 -27.71 4.24
C GLN A 14 12.93 -27.14 5.65
N SER A 15 13.86 -26.21 5.85
CA SER A 15 14.11 -25.59 7.16
C SER A 15 13.06 -24.56 7.60
N PHE A 16 12.24 -24.03 6.69
CA PHE A 16 11.13 -23.12 7.02
C PHE A 16 9.82 -23.85 7.33
N LEU A 17 9.72 -25.14 6.97
CA LEU A 17 8.48 -25.92 7.04
C LEU A 17 8.29 -26.66 8.37
N SER A 18 9.27 -26.64 9.29
CA SER A 18 9.25 -27.45 10.51
C SER A 18 8.66 -26.76 11.75
N GLN A 19 8.21 -25.51 11.67
CA GLN A 19 7.48 -24.87 12.77
C GLN A 19 5.97 -24.97 12.55
N SER A 20 5.43 -26.18 12.71
CA SER A 20 3.99 -26.38 12.85
C SER A 20 3.57 -26.05 14.29
N GLU A 21 3.30 -24.78 14.58
CA GLU A 21 2.53 -24.43 15.78
C GLU A 21 1.08 -24.85 15.55
N THR A 22 0.72 -26.02 16.07
CA THR A 22 -0.66 -26.44 16.26
C THR A 22 -1.30 -25.58 17.35
N GLN A 23 -1.70 -24.36 17.00
CA GLN A 23 -2.66 -23.60 17.81
C GLN A 23 -4.07 -23.95 17.35
N THR A 24 -4.70 -24.86 18.08
CA THR A 24 -6.15 -25.03 18.11
C THR A 24 -6.78 -23.75 18.64
N SER A 25 -7.20 -22.87 17.74
CA SER A 25 -7.87 -21.61 18.07
C SER A 25 -9.34 -21.72 17.75
N THR A 26 -10.14 -21.64 18.80
CA THR A 26 -11.57 -21.33 18.78
C THR A 26 -11.85 -20.10 17.91
N TYR A 27 -12.93 -20.18 17.12
CA TYR A 27 -13.38 -19.13 16.20
C TYR A 27 -13.70 -17.85 16.98
N SER A 28 -12.89 -16.80 16.79
CA SER A 28 -13.30 -15.43 17.10
C SER A 28 -14.22 -14.93 15.97
N PRO A 29 -15.34 -14.26 16.27
CA PRO A 29 -16.25 -13.73 15.24
C PRO A 29 -15.60 -12.64 14.36
N LEU A 30 -14.41 -12.14 14.73
CA LEU A 30 -13.58 -11.23 13.92
C LEU A 30 -12.32 -11.91 13.35
N GLY A 31 -12.23 -13.24 13.42
CA GLY A 31 -11.03 -14.08 13.31
C GLY A 31 -9.94 -13.61 12.34
N SER A 32 -8.70 -13.66 12.83
CA SER A 32 -7.49 -13.57 12.00
C SER A 32 -7.60 -14.56 10.83
N ARG A 33 -7.33 -14.07 9.62
CA ARG A 33 -7.29 -14.93 8.44
C ARG A 33 -5.87 -15.46 8.28
N LEU A 34 -5.74 -16.63 7.66
CA LEU A 34 -4.45 -17.09 7.19
C LEU A 34 -4.02 -16.17 6.04
N ALA A 35 -2.76 -15.71 6.07
CA ALA A 35 -2.17 -15.07 4.91
C ALA A 35 -2.19 -16.04 3.71
N GLY A 36 -2.61 -15.56 2.52
CA GLY A 36 -2.64 -16.34 1.27
C GLY A 36 -4.03 -16.70 0.71
N ARG A 37 -4.91 -17.35 1.49
CA ARG A 37 -5.92 -18.31 0.96
C ARG A 37 -6.90 -17.90 -0.17
N ARG A 38 -7.12 -16.60 -0.47
CA ARG A 38 -8.08 -16.17 -1.53
C ARG A 38 -7.73 -14.85 -2.25
N ASN A 39 -6.79 -14.06 -1.75
CA ASN A 39 -6.56 -12.71 -2.26
C ASN A 39 -5.56 -12.70 -3.43
N ILE A 40 -4.54 -13.57 -3.40
CA ILE A 40 -3.40 -13.60 -4.33
C ILE A 40 -3.80 -14.04 -5.75
N THR A 41 -4.77 -14.96 -5.89
CA THR A 41 -5.03 -15.63 -7.19
C THR A 41 -6.29 -15.17 -7.92
N LYS A 42 -7.27 -14.56 -7.23
CA LYS A 42 -8.54 -14.12 -7.85
C LYS A 42 -8.67 -12.62 -8.06
N ILE A 43 -8.00 -11.82 -7.24
CA ILE A 43 -8.16 -10.35 -7.19
C ILE A 43 -6.84 -9.64 -7.56
N GLY A 44 -5.80 -10.42 -7.89
CA GLY A 44 -4.45 -9.97 -8.20
C GLY A 44 -3.47 -10.23 -7.05
N PRO A 45 -2.22 -9.74 -7.16
CA PRO A 45 -1.13 -10.08 -6.23
C PRO A 45 -1.29 -9.39 -4.86
N LEU A 46 -2.28 -9.81 -4.06
CA LEU A 46 -2.69 -9.19 -2.81
C LEU A 46 -2.39 -10.09 -1.61
N LEU A 47 -1.49 -9.65 -0.73
CA LEU A 47 -1.01 -10.39 0.43
C LEU A 47 -0.83 -9.46 1.63
N ASP A 48 -1.79 -9.42 2.54
CA ASP A 48 -1.74 -8.51 3.68
C ASP A 48 -1.23 -9.19 4.95
N SER A 49 -0.25 -8.58 5.64
CA SER A 49 0.15 -8.98 6.99
C SER A 49 -0.87 -8.53 8.03
N VAL A 50 -1.52 -7.39 7.81
CA VAL A 50 -2.55 -6.83 8.72
C VAL A 50 -3.80 -6.51 7.92
N ARG A 51 -4.97 -6.86 8.47
CA ARG A 51 -6.26 -6.38 7.98
C ARG A 51 -6.77 -5.30 8.93
N GLY A 52 -7.27 -4.20 8.37
CA GLY A 52 -7.76 -3.09 9.16
C GLY A 52 -6.72 -2.00 9.35
N CYS A 53 -7.20 -0.81 9.69
CA CYS A 53 -6.40 0.40 9.81
C CYS A 53 -7.09 1.35 10.81
N PRO A 54 -6.47 1.73 11.93
CA PRO A 54 -7.05 2.64 12.92
C PRO A 54 -7.53 3.97 12.34
N PHE A 55 -6.89 4.45 11.27
CA PHE A 55 -7.32 5.66 10.57
C PHE A 55 -8.74 5.55 10.00
N THR A 56 -9.29 4.34 9.87
CA THR A 56 -10.69 4.18 9.48
C THR A 56 -11.70 4.57 10.54
N ALA A 57 -11.29 4.83 11.79
CA ALA A 57 -12.17 5.43 12.79
C ALA A 57 -12.47 6.90 12.51
N VAL A 58 -11.60 7.59 11.76
CA VAL A 58 -11.72 9.02 11.46
C VAL A 58 -12.96 9.30 10.60
N TYR A 59 -13.50 10.51 10.73
CA TYR A 59 -14.69 10.98 10.00
C TYR A 59 -15.92 10.09 10.18
N GLY A 60 -16.10 9.56 11.40
CA GLY A 60 -17.24 8.72 11.76
C GLY A 60 -17.14 7.31 11.18
N GLY A 61 -15.94 6.72 11.14
CA GLY A 61 -15.77 5.36 10.62
C GLY A 61 -15.55 5.27 9.10
N ARG A 62 -15.43 6.41 8.41
CA ARG A 62 -15.31 6.47 6.94
C ARG A 62 -13.86 6.41 6.45
N GLY A 63 -12.90 6.62 7.33
CA GLY A 63 -11.47 6.55 7.04
C GLY A 63 -10.89 7.70 6.23
N CYS A 64 -9.70 7.51 5.67
CA CYS A 64 -8.90 8.62 5.12
C CYS A 64 -9.73 9.52 4.21
N TYR A 65 -9.65 10.82 4.47
CA TYR A 65 -10.35 11.87 3.73
C TYR A 65 -11.86 11.65 3.59
N GLY A 66 -12.47 10.98 4.57
CA GLY A 66 -13.90 10.70 4.62
C GLY A 66 -14.39 9.64 3.64
N HIS A 67 -13.50 8.93 2.95
CA HIS A 67 -13.87 7.90 1.99
C HIS A 67 -12.73 6.87 1.75
N CYS A 68 -12.59 5.94 2.69
CA CYS A 68 -11.76 4.75 2.51
C CYS A 68 -12.58 3.61 1.89
N TYR A 69 -12.24 3.24 0.66
CA TYR A 69 -12.87 2.11 -0.04
C TYR A 69 -12.93 0.81 0.79
N LEU A 70 -11.88 0.53 1.56
CA LEU A 70 -11.82 -0.68 2.40
C LEU A 70 -12.76 -0.61 3.59
N ALA A 71 -12.86 0.56 4.24
CA ALA A 71 -13.79 0.78 5.32
C ALA A 71 -15.24 0.57 4.83
N GLU A 72 -15.58 1.14 3.67
CA GLU A 72 -16.89 0.98 3.03
C GLU A 72 -17.16 -0.48 2.64
N SER A 73 -16.19 -1.15 2.02
CA SER A 73 -16.33 -2.55 1.63
C SER A 73 -16.50 -3.47 2.84
N MET A 74 -15.83 -3.20 3.96
CA MET A 74 -15.90 -4.03 5.18
C MET A 74 -17.16 -3.75 5.99
N ALA A 75 -17.67 -2.52 5.99
CA ALA A 75 -18.90 -2.13 6.68
C ALA A 75 -20.11 -2.96 6.21
N ARG A 76 -20.17 -3.33 4.92
CA ARG A 76 -21.21 -4.23 4.35
C ARG A 76 -21.27 -5.59 5.00
N TYR A 77 -20.12 -6.08 5.45
CA TYR A 77 -19.99 -7.37 6.11
C TYR A 77 -20.00 -7.22 7.63
N HIS A 78 -20.38 -6.05 8.15
CA HIS A 78 -20.37 -5.71 9.57
C HIS A 78 -18.98 -5.87 10.22
N ILE A 79 -17.91 -5.73 9.44
CA ILE A 79 -16.53 -5.83 9.91
C ILE A 79 -16.03 -4.43 10.31
N LYS A 80 -15.62 -4.28 11.56
CA LYS A 80 -15.02 -3.05 12.10
C LYS A 80 -13.59 -2.88 11.59
N HIS A 81 -13.41 -2.24 10.44
CA HIS A 81 -12.09 -2.08 9.81
C HIS A 81 -11.10 -1.24 10.65
N TRP A 82 -11.59 -0.39 11.58
CA TRP A 82 -10.71 0.40 12.44
C TRP A 82 -10.02 -0.40 13.54
N ILE A 83 -10.39 -1.67 13.72
CA ILE A 83 -9.71 -2.60 14.62
C ILE A 83 -8.72 -3.39 13.76
N PRO A 84 -7.42 -3.08 13.79
CA PRO A 84 -6.44 -3.84 13.06
C PRO A 84 -6.31 -5.24 13.66
N VAL A 85 -6.21 -6.23 12.77
CA VAL A 85 -6.04 -7.63 13.12
C VAL A 85 -4.88 -8.18 12.30
N PRO A 86 -3.75 -8.53 12.93
CA PRO A 86 -2.69 -9.27 12.26
C PRO A 86 -3.23 -10.59 11.70
N ASN A 87 -2.85 -10.90 10.46
CA ASN A 87 -3.11 -12.21 9.88
C ASN A 87 -2.17 -13.25 10.50
N ARG A 88 -2.53 -14.53 10.35
CA ARG A 88 -1.66 -15.63 10.78
C ARG A 88 -0.78 -16.06 9.63
N PHE A 89 0.52 -16.15 9.88
CA PHE A 89 1.46 -16.71 8.93
C PHE A 89 1.23 -18.23 8.77
N ASN A 90 1.10 -18.69 7.54
CA ASN A 90 1.04 -20.11 7.21
C ASN A 90 1.87 -20.35 5.95
N GLY A 91 3.12 -20.76 6.13
CA GLY A 91 4.07 -20.93 5.03
C GLY A 91 3.62 -21.97 4.00
N GLN A 92 3.02 -23.09 4.44
CA GLN A 92 2.54 -24.13 3.51
C GLN A 92 1.42 -23.62 2.59
N LEU A 93 0.51 -22.80 3.14
CA LEU A 93 -0.55 -22.22 2.36
C LEU A 93 -0.01 -21.13 1.43
N LEU A 94 0.80 -20.22 1.97
CA LEU A 94 1.39 -19.14 1.20
C LEU A 94 2.24 -19.67 0.04
N ALA A 95 3.03 -20.72 0.26
CA ALA A 95 3.77 -21.43 -0.78
C ALA A 95 2.88 -21.83 -1.97
N LYS A 96 1.77 -22.52 -1.69
CA LYS A 96 0.81 -22.95 -2.72
C LYS A 96 0.21 -21.76 -3.48
N ASP A 97 -0.01 -20.65 -2.81
CA ASP A 97 -0.56 -19.44 -3.44
C ASP A 97 0.50 -18.73 -4.29
N LEU A 98 1.75 -18.66 -3.83
CA LEU A 98 2.88 -18.05 -4.57
C LEU A 98 3.29 -18.87 -5.79
N GLU A 99 3.29 -20.20 -5.70
CA GLU A 99 3.56 -21.12 -6.83
C GLU A 99 2.55 -20.97 -7.97
N ARG A 100 1.31 -20.59 -7.64
CA ARG A 100 0.22 -20.36 -8.61
C ARG A 100 0.12 -18.93 -9.09
N LEU A 101 0.83 -18.00 -8.45
CA LEU A 101 0.76 -16.59 -8.78
C LEU A 101 1.55 -16.33 -10.06
N GLU A 102 0.86 -15.90 -11.12
CA GLU A 102 1.47 -15.56 -12.42
C GLU A 102 2.32 -14.29 -12.36
N TRP A 103 2.02 -13.40 -11.41
CA TRP A 103 2.80 -12.20 -11.17
C TRP A 103 4.10 -12.52 -10.43
N ASP A 104 5.16 -11.81 -10.78
CA ASP A 104 6.48 -11.86 -10.13
C ASP A 104 6.59 -10.93 -8.91
N TYR A 105 5.46 -10.42 -8.42
CA TYR A 105 5.40 -9.55 -7.25
C TYR A 105 4.13 -9.78 -6.43
N VAL A 106 4.16 -9.36 -5.17
CA VAL A 106 3.03 -9.30 -4.23
C VAL A 106 2.91 -7.91 -3.63
N ARG A 107 1.70 -7.53 -3.21
CA ARG A 107 1.42 -6.27 -2.52
C ARG A 107 0.93 -6.53 -1.11
N ASN A 108 1.59 -5.93 -0.13
CA ASN A 108 1.21 -6.00 1.27
C ASN A 108 0.76 -4.63 1.78
N GLY A 109 -0.46 -4.53 2.31
CA GLY A 109 -1.05 -3.28 2.79
C GLY A 109 -2.16 -2.73 1.89
N VAL A 110 -2.85 -3.63 1.18
CA VAL A 110 -4.06 -3.30 0.42
C VAL A 110 -5.30 -3.38 1.28
N MET A 111 -5.33 -4.25 2.30
CA MET A 111 -6.50 -4.43 3.19
C MET A 111 -6.28 -3.90 4.61
N GLY A 112 -5.15 -3.23 4.85
CA GLY A 112 -4.72 -2.72 6.14
C GLY A 112 -3.38 -2.03 6.02
N ASP A 113 -2.74 -1.72 7.14
CA ASP A 113 -1.41 -1.11 7.14
C ASP A 113 -0.36 -2.07 7.74
N PRO A 114 0.67 -2.49 6.96
CA PRO A 114 1.73 -3.38 7.44
C PRO A 114 2.51 -2.81 8.63
N SER A 115 2.50 -1.49 8.82
CA SER A 115 3.18 -0.85 9.95
C SER A 115 2.64 -1.24 11.31
N LEU A 116 1.41 -1.76 11.36
CA LEU A 116 0.80 -2.22 12.60
C LEU A 116 1.33 -3.59 13.05
N ASP A 117 2.09 -4.28 12.19
CA ASP A 117 2.86 -5.49 12.54
C ASP A 117 4.04 -5.67 11.56
N TRP A 118 5.11 -4.90 11.80
CA TRP A 118 6.31 -4.94 10.95
C TRP A 118 6.98 -6.31 10.94
N LEU A 119 7.00 -7.02 12.07
CA LEU A 119 7.67 -8.32 12.16
C LEU A 119 6.99 -9.35 11.27
N LEU A 120 5.64 -9.39 11.28
CA LEU A 120 4.90 -10.24 10.37
C LEU A 120 5.06 -9.78 8.91
N ALA A 121 5.03 -8.48 8.64
CA ALA A 121 5.23 -7.94 7.30
C ALA A 121 6.59 -8.36 6.70
N VAL A 122 7.66 -8.27 7.49
CA VAL A 122 9.00 -8.72 7.10
C VAL A 122 9.02 -10.23 6.89
N ARG A 123 8.47 -11.03 7.83
CA ARG A 123 8.42 -12.49 7.71
C ARG A 123 7.71 -12.93 6.43
N VAL A 124 6.61 -12.28 6.09
CA VAL A 124 5.85 -12.55 4.86
C VAL A 124 6.68 -12.19 3.62
N ALA A 125 7.34 -11.02 3.62
CA ALA A 125 8.15 -10.57 2.50
C ALA A 125 9.37 -11.47 2.27
N GLU A 126 10.09 -11.85 3.33
CA GLU A 126 11.20 -12.81 3.27
C GLU A 126 10.74 -14.17 2.72
N PHE A 127 9.54 -14.62 3.09
CA PHE A 127 8.99 -15.85 2.53
C PHE A 127 8.63 -15.71 1.04
N CYS A 128 8.16 -14.55 0.59
CA CYS A 128 7.87 -14.29 -0.82
C CYS A 128 9.15 -14.27 -1.68
N ASP A 129 10.25 -13.74 -1.13
CA ASP A 129 11.56 -13.73 -1.77
C ASP A 129 12.07 -15.16 -2.09
N LEU A 130 11.78 -16.14 -1.23
CA LEU A 130 12.09 -17.57 -1.49
C LEU A 130 11.39 -18.14 -2.74
N TYR A 131 10.35 -17.48 -3.23
CA TYR A 131 9.57 -17.86 -4.41
C TYR A 131 9.77 -16.89 -5.58
N ASP A 132 10.86 -16.09 -5.54
CA ASP A 132 11.18 -15.06 -6.53
C ASP A 132 10.03 -14.05 -6.72
N LYS A 133 9.28 -13.73 -5.65
CA LYS A 133 8.19 -12.75 -5.66
C LYS A 133 8.62 -11.46 -4.97
N GLU A 134 8.81 -10.39 -5.73
CA GLU A 134 9.14 -9.07 -5.22
C GLU A 134 7.99 -8.53 -4.35
N THR A 135 8.29 -8.08 -3.13
CA THR A 135 7.24 -7.55 -2.25
C THR A 135 7.17 -6.03 -2.31
N VAL A 136 5.99 -5.51 -2.66
CA VAL A 136 5.66 -4.09 -2.58
C VAL A 136 4.87 -3.84 -1.29
N ILE A 137 5.49 -3.12 -0.35
CA ILE A 137 4.89 -2.70 0.92
C ILE A 137 4.14 -1.39 0.69
N LEU A 138 2.82 -1.40 0.86
CA LEU A 138 1.96 -0.21 0.84
C LEU A 138 1.68 0.19 2.29
N THR A 139 2.11 1.37 2.71
CA THR A 139 1.95 1.81 4.10
C THR A 139 1.69 3.31 4.18
N ARG A 140 1.11 3.73 5.31
CA ARG A 140 1.03 5.12 5.76
C ARG A 140 1.89 5.37 7.00
N PHE A 141 2.76 4.42 7.35
CA PHE A 141 3.63 4.45 8.53
C PHE A 141 2.86 4.91 9.77
N LEU A 142 1.83 4.17 10.16
CA LEU A 142 1.08 4.47 11.38
C LEU A 142 1.96 4.27 12.62
N VAL A 143 2.86 3.30 12.53
CA VAL A 143 3.98 3.06 13.44
C VAL A 143 5.27 3.16 12.64
N GLU A 144 6.29 3.82 13.19
CA GLU A 144 7.60 3.92 12.55
C GLU A 144 8.27 2.54 12.48
N ALA A 145 9.00 2.28 11.40
CA ALA A 145 9.86 1.11 11.30
C ALA A 145 11.21 1.42 11.93
N ASP A 146 11.75 0.47 12.69
CA ASP A 146 13.11 0.58 13.19
C ASP A 146 14.14 0.21 12.10
N ASN A 147 15.41 0.51 12.37
CA ASN A 147 16.50 0.22 11.44
C ASN A 147 16.61 -1.29 11.10
N PRO A 148 16.50 -2.23 12.06
CA PRO A 148 16.43 -3.66 11.74
C PRO A 148 15.34 -4.05 10.75
N VAL A 149 14.12 -3.49 10.86
CA VAL A 149 13.03 -3.73 9.90
C VAL A 149 13.41 -3.21 8.51
N HIS A 150 13.93 -1.98 8.42
CA HIS A 150 14.38 -1.41 7.15
C HIS A 150 15.47 -2.26 6.49
N CYS A 151 16.53 -2.63 7.21
CA CYS A 151 17.62 -3.46 6.69
C CYS A 151 17.11 -4.81 6.16
N ARG A 152 16.17 -5.45 6.86
CA ARG A 152 15.62 -6.74 6.42
C ARG A 152 14.83 -6.61 5.12
N PHE A 153 13.99 -5.58 4.98
CA PHE A 153 13.28 -5.31 3.74
C PHE A 153 14.23 -4.95 2.59
N ALA A 154 15.26 -4.15 2.84
CA ALA A 154 16.22 -3.73 1.82
C ALA A 154 17.01 -4.93 1.28
N ARG A 155 17.45 -5.82 2.17
CA ARG A 155 18.18 -7.05 1.82
C ARG A 155 17.44 -7.95 0.83
N ILE A 156 16.11 -8.09 0.98
CA ILE A 156 15.26 -8.88 0.06
C ILE A 156 14.75 -8.07 -1.14
N GLY A 157 15.24 -6.83 -1.30
CA GLY A 157 14.84 -5.96 -2.40
C GLY A 157 13.36 -5.57 -2.39
N ALA A 158 12.69 -5.55 -1.24
CA ALA A 158 11.32 -5.05 -1.17
C ALA A 158 11.24 -3.58 -1.64
N ILE A 159 10.04 -3.13 -2.03
CA ILE A 159 9.80 -1.73 -2.41
C ILE A 159 8.80 -1.15 -1.42
N MET A 160 9.09 0.02 -0.87
CA MET A 160 8.26 0.66 0.14
C MET A 160 7.52 1.85 -0.45
N HIS A 161 6.19 1.76 -0.53
CA HIS A 161 5.31 2.81 -0.98
C HIS A 161 4.65 3.51 0.21
N GLY A 162 5.02 4.76 0.47
CA GLY A 162 4.43 5.57 1.53
C GLY A 162 3.34 6.47 0.98
N SER A 163 2.08 6.25 1.37
CA SER A 163 0.95 7.04 0.84
C SER A 163 0.76 8.33 1.64
N VAL A 164 0.88 9.48 0.96
CA VAL A 164 0.87 10.83 1.57
C VAL A 164 0.00 11.78 0.74
N SER A 165 -0.61 12.79 1.37
CA SER A 165 -1.43 13.81 0.72
C SER A 165 -1.21 15.18 1.36
N ALA A 166 -1.49 16.25 0.62
CA ALA A 166 -1.59 17.60 1.20
C ALA A 166 -2.69 17.70 2.28
N LEU A 167 -3.70 16.84 2.22
CA LEU A 167 -4.75 16.72 3.23
C LEU A 167 -4.31 16.06 4.55
N ASP A 168 -3.12 15.46 4.60
CA ASP A 168 -2.60 14.86 5.84
C ASP A 168 -2.07 15.94 6.78
N PRO A 169 -2.19 15.77 8.12
CA PRO A 169 -1.52 16.66 9.06
C PRO A 169 0.01 16.70 8.82
N PRO A 170 0.69 17.84 9.02
CA PRO A 170 2.13 17.98 8.75
C PRO A 170 2.98 16.89 9.40
N GLN A 171 2.73 16.58 10.67
CA GLN A 171 3.49 15.56 11.42
C GLN A 171 3.32 14.15 10.82
N HIS A 172 2.16 13.87 10.21
CA HIS A 172 1.91 12.60 9.53
C HIS A 172 2.70 12.51 8.21
N ARG A 173 2.73 13.60 7.43
CA ARG A 173 3.51 13.68 6.19
C ARG A 173 5.01 13.52 6.47
N GLU A 174 5.52 14.27 7.45
CA GLU A 174 6.92 14.20 7.87
C GLU A 174 7.32 12.78 8.29
N ARG A 175 6.47 12.10 9.07
CA ARG A 175 6.73 10.73 9.48
C ARG A 175 6.82 9.77 8.30
N ILE A 176 5.89 9.86 7.34
CA ILE A 176 5.92 9.01 6.14
C ILE A 176 7.20 9.24 5.36
N LEU A 177 7.52 10.50 5.05
CA LEU A 177 8.71 10.84 4.25
C LEU A 177 10.00 10.45 4.96
N ARG A 178 10.11 10.70 6.27
CA ARG A 178 11.26 10.29 7.08
C ARG A 178 11.51 8.80 7.02
N ASN A 179 10.47 7.97 7.17
CA ASN A 179 10.62 6.51 7.11
C ASN A 179 11.03 6.05 5.71
N LEU A 180 10.45 6.62 4.64
CA LEU A 180 10.87 6.33 3.27
C LEU A 180 12.36 6.66 3.05
N TRP A 181 12.82 7.82 3.48
CA TRP A 181 14.23 8.20 3.33
C TRP A 181 15.15 7.34 4.18
N GLN A 182 14.78 7.01 5.42
CA GLN A 182 15.53 6.07 6.25
C GLN A 182 15.66 4.70 5.59
N TYR A 183 14.60 4.24 4.90
CA TYR A 183 14.65 3.00 4.14
C TYR A 183 15.61 3.08 2.94
N GLU A 184 15.65 4.22 2.23
CA GLU A 184 16.63 4.44 1.15
C GLU A 184 18.08 4.48 1.67
N GLN A 185 18.32 5.08 2.85
CA GLN A 185 19.67 5.15 3.43
C GLN A 185 20.28 3.78 3.73
N VAL A 186 19.46 2.73 3.89
CA VAL A 186 19.94 1.35 4.06
C VAL A 186 19.93 0.55 2.76
N GLY A 187 19.81 1.21 1.61
CA GLY A 187 19.81 0.61 0.27
C GLY A 187 18.44 0.09 -0.20
N GLY A 188 17.36 0.43 0.50
CA GLY A 188 15.99 0.12 0.09
C GLY A 188 15.52 0.96 -1.11
N ARG A 189 14.45 0.52 -1.76
CA ARG A 189 13.75 1.31 -2.81
C ARG A 189 12.47 1.89 -2.25
N ALA A 190 12.40 3.21 -2.10
CA ALA A 190 11.22 3.89 -1.61
C ALA A 190 10.49 4.65 -2.73
N VAL A 191 9.16 4.75 -2.61
CA VAL A 191 8.30 5.44 -3.55
C VAL A 191 7.26 6.25 -2.77
N PRO A 192 7.34 7.58 -2.73
CA PRO A 192 6.25 8.42 -2.23
C PRO A 192 5.02 8.23 -3.12
N ARG A 193 3.88 7.84 -2.53
CA ARG A 193 2.60 7.69 -3.22
C ARG A 193 1.70 8.87 -2.89
N ILE A 194 1.72 9.87 -3.75
CA ILE A 194 1.04 11.15 -3.56
C ILE A 194 -0.43 11.01 -3.93
N ILE A 195 -1.30 11.11 -2.94
CA ILE A 195 -2.75 11.19 -3.11
C ILE A 195 -3.08 12.64 -3.41
N THR A 196 -3.40 12.88 -4.69
CA THR A 196 -3.61 14.21 -5.26
C THR A 196 -5.09 14.56 -5.34
N ALA A 197 -5.40 15.83 -5.15
CA ALA A 197 -6.72 16.40 -5.22
C ALA A 197 -6.70 17.70 -6.04
N CYS A 198 -7.88 18.15 -6.46
CA CYS A 198 -8.05 19.48 -7.03
C CYS A 198 -8.65 20.37 -5.95
N PHE A 199 -7.83 21.23 -5.35
CA PHE A 199 -8.28 22.12 -4.29
C PHE A 199 -9.00 23.35 -4.86
N SER A 200 -9.92 23.94 -4.09
CA SER A 200 -10.48 25.26 -4.40
C SER A 200 -9.40 26.32 -4.26
N ASP A 201 -9.50 27.41 -5.04
CA ASP A 201 -8.61 28.57 -4.96
C ASP A 201 -8.64 29.25 -3.59
N ASP A 202 -9.67 28.98 -2.77
CA ASP A 202 -9.76 29.44 -1.37
C ASP A 202 -8.70 28.80 -0.44
N TRP A 203 -8.00 27.75 -0.89
CA TRP A 203 -7.05 26.98 -0.09
C TRP A 203 -5.66 26.88 -0.75
N PRO A 204 -4.97 28.01 -0.96
CA PRO A 204 -3.67 28.03 -1.64
C PRO A 204 -2.60 27.20 -0.91
N ASP A 205 -2.61 27.16 0.42
CA ASP A 205 -1.67 26.36 1.22
C ASP A 205 -1.73 24.86 0.89
N LEU A 206 -2.91 24.33 0.51
CA LEU A 206 -3.05 22.92 0.11
C LEU A 206 -2.45 22.66 -1.27
N TRP A 207 -2.52 23.65 -2.17
CA TRP A 207 -1.82 23.60 -3.46
C TRP A 207 -0.31 23.61 -3.26
N GLU A 208 0.22 24.52 -2.44
CA GLU A 208 1.66 24.61 -2.15
C GLU A 208 2.21 23.29 -1.62
N VAL A 209 1.53 22.68 -0.64
CA VAL A 209 1.95 21.38 -0.09
C VAL A 209 1.87 20.27 -1.14
N GLN A 210 0.85 20.25 -1.99
CA GLN A 210 0.74 19.23 -3.03
C GLN A 210 1.84 19.38 -4.08
N ASP A 211 2.17 20.61 -4.46
CA ASP A 211 3.22 20.92 -5.41
C ASP A 211 4.60 20.54 -4.85
N GLU A 212 4.85 20.80 -3.57
CA GLU A 212 6.03 20.32 -2.85
C GLU A 212 6.11 18.79 -2.90
N LEU A 213 5.03 18.09 -2.55
CA LEU A 213 4.98 16.63 -2.60
C LEU A 213 5.18 16.06 -4.01
N MET A 214 4.65 16.73 -5.03
CA MET A 214 4.81 16.34 -6.44
C MET A 214 6.18 16.70 -7.02
N SER A 215 6.95 17.56 -6.34
CA SER A 215 8.35 17.85 -6.68
C SER A 215 9.32 16.75 -6.21
N LEU A 216 8.87 15.86 -5.31
CA LEU A 216 9.66 14.72 -4.86
C LEU A 216 10.00 13.81 -6.05
N ASN A 217 11.27 13.39 -6.12
CA ASN A 217 11.70 12.45 -7.14
C ASN A 217 10.97 11.11 -6.96
N CYS A 218 10.61 10.46 -8.08
CA CYS A 218 9.93 9.16 -8.07
C CYS A 218 8.56 9.13 -7.35
N ALA A 219 7.82 10.23 -7.34
CA ALA A 219 6.47 10.29 -6.80
C ALA A 219 5.43 9.53 -7.67
N PHE A 220 4.68 8.60 -7.08
CA PHE A 220 3.53 7.96 -7.71
C PHE A 220 2.25 8.75 -7.41
N GLN A 221 1.56 9.20 -8.46
CA GLN A 221 0.30 9.91 -8.33
C GLN A 221 -0.88 8.95 -8.18
N GLN A 222 -1.74 9.22 -7.20
CA GLN A 222 -3.04 8.60 -7.08
C GLN A 222 -4.11 9.69 -6.97
N PRO A 223 -5.11 9.74 -7.87
CA PRO A 223 -6.19 10.69 -7.73
C PRO A 223 -7.05 10.33 -6.51
N LEU A 224 -7.35 11.33 -5.69
CA LEU A 224 -8.26 11.22 -4.57
C LEU A 224 -9.65 10.83 -5.08
N ARG A 225 -10.24 9.86 -4.38
CA ARG A 225 -11.62 9.41 -4.60
C ARG A 225 -12.41 9.79 -3.37
N ILE A 226 -13.48 10.54 -3.53
CA ILE A 226 -14.27 11.07 -2.41
C ILE A 226 -15.76 10.88 -2.67
N ARG A 227 -16.55 10.81 -1.60
CA ARG A 227 -18.01 10.82 -1.71
C ARG A 227 -18.51 12.26 -1.75
N GLY A 228 -19.71 12.47 -2.29
CA GLY A 228 -20.36 13.79 -2.29
C GLY A 228 -20.63 14.35 -0.89
N ASP A 229 -20.67 13.51 0.14
CA ASP A 229 -20.86 13.86 1.55
C ASP A 229 -19.57 13.85 2.38
N SER A 230 -18.40 13.83 1.74
CA SER A 230 -17.13 13.80 2.45
C SER A 230 -16.84 15.15 3.14
N PRO A 231 -16.38 15.16 4.41
CA PRO A 231 -16.05 16.40 5.12
C PRO A 231 -14.89 17.18 4.51
N VAL A 232 -14.10 16.54 3.62
CA VAL A 232 -13.01 17.21 2.91
C VAL A 232 -13.49 17.99 1.69
N ASN A 233 -14.76 17.84 1.27
CA ASN A 233 -15.30 18.48 0.08
C ASN A 233 -15.24 20.01 0.13
N LYS A 234 -15.28 20.60 1.33
CA LYS A 234 -15.11 22.04 1.53
C LYS A 234 -13.75 22.61 1.06
N TRP A 235 -12.76 21.74 0.83
CA TRP A 235 -11.43 22.11 0.37
C TRP A 235 -11.24 21.92 -1.14
N LEU A 236 -12.24 21.36 -1.82
CA LEU A 236 -12.08 20.83 -3.17
C LEU A 236 -12.90 21.64 -4.16
N ASP A 237 -12.33 21.85 -5.34
CA ASP A 237 -13.07 22.33 -6.51
C ASP A 237 -13.82 21.14 -7.12
N LEU A 238 -15.04 20.88 -6.62
CA LEU A 238 -15.86 19.75 -7.03
C LEU A 238 -16.32 19.82 -8.49
N ASP A 239 -16.35 21.00 -9.11
CA ASP A 239 -16.75 21.17 -10.52
C ASP A 239 -15.71 20.53 -11.47
N ARG A 240 -14.47 20.39 -10.99
CA ARG A 240 -13.40 19.70 -11.70
C ARG A 240 -13.36 18.20 -11.42
N TYR A 241 -14.18 17.69 -10.50
CA TYR A 241 -14.36 16.26 -10.30
C TYR A 241 -15.46 15.74 -11.21
N PHE A 242 -15.32 14.51 -11.68
CA PHE A 242 -16.38 13.86 -12.45
C PHE A 242 -17.14 12.87 -11.58
N PRO A 243 -18.46 12.74 -11.79
CA PRO A 243 -19.26 11.77 -11.09
C PRO A 243 -18.83 10.34 -11.48
N THR A 244 -18.65 9.49 -10.48
CA THR A 244 -18.45 8.05 -10.60
C THR A 244 -19.36 7.33 -9.62
N PHE A 245 -19.87 6.16 -9.97
CA PHE A 245 -20.57 5.34 -9.00
C PHE A 245 -19.58 4.49 -8.21
N SER A 246 -19.75 4.42 -6.90
CA SER A 246 -19.03 3.44 -6.08
C SER A 246 -19.42 2.06 -6.57
N ASN A 247 -18.43 1.26 -7.00
CA ASN A 247 -18.64 -0.15 -7.36
C ASN A 247 -19.15 -0.98 -6.18
N THR A 248 -19.13 -0.40 -4.98
CA THR A 248 -19.62 -1.07 -3.81
C THR A 248 -21.08 -0.66 -3.56
N ASP A 249 -21.42 0.59 -3.22
CA ASP A 249 -22.79 0.94 -2.75
C ASP A 249 -23.67 1.56 -3.83
N ASN A 250 -23.15 1.67 -5.06
CA ASN A 250 -23.81 2.34 -6.17
C ASN A 250 -24.21 3.80 -5.85
N ARG A 251 -23.57 4.44 -4.85
CA ARG A 251 -23.77 5.86 -4.58
C ARG A 251 -22.84 6.70 -5.43
N LEU A 252 -23.27 7.93 -5.70
CA LEU A 252 -22.47 8.92 -6.42
C LEU A 252 -21.23 9.29 -5.60
N THR A 253 -20.08 9.17 -6.24
CA THR A 253 -18.76 9.56 -5.75
C THR A 253 -18.15 10.54 -6.74
N ASN A 254 -17.29 11.41 -6.27
CA ASN A 254 -16.56 12.34 -7.11
C ASN A 254 -15.13 11.81 -7.24
N ARG A 255 -14.66 11.69 -8.47
CA ARG A 255 -13.29 11.27 -8.75
C ARG A 255 -12.52 12.40 -9.41
N TRP A 256 -11.31 12.63 -8.90
CA TRP A 256 -10.37 13.53 -9.57
C TRP A 256 -9.84 12.87 -10.86
N ARG A 257 -9.95 13.55 -12.00
CA ARG A 257 -9.72 12.98 -13.35
C ARG A 257 -8.31 12.44 -13.49
N SER A 258 -7.34 13.29 -13.28
CA SER A 258 -5.97 12.90 -13.04
C SER A 258 -5.20 14.13 -12.61
N ALA A 259 -4.20 13.97 -11.76
CA ALA A 259 -3.22 15.04 -11.61
C ALA A 259 -2.19 15.02 -12.76
N HIS A 260 -2.30 14.10 -13.73
CA HIS A 260 -1.56 14.23 -14.99
C HIS A 260 -1.97 15.52 -15.73
N ASP A 261 -3.24 15.90 -15.66
CA ASP A 261 -3.72 17.16 -16.22
C ASP A 261 -3.08 18.39 -15.53
N LEU A 262 -2.54 18.23 -14.31
CA LEU A 262 -1.88 19.29 -13.53
C LEU A 262 -0.34 19.22 -13.59
N TYR A 263 0.22 18.01 -13.57
CA TYR A 263 1.65 17.75 -13.36
C TYR A 263 2.32 17.04 -14.56
N GLY A 264 1.59 16.80 -15.65
CA GLY A 264 2.10 16.15 -16.86
C GLY A 264 2.71 14.78 -16.60
N SER A 265 3.86 14.50 -17.22
CA SER A 265 4.57 13.21 -17.12
C SER A 265 5.13 12.91 -15.72
N ARG A 266 5.13 13.87 -14.80
CA ARG A 266 5.52 13.66 -13.39
C ARG A 266 4.50 12.82 -12.62
N GLY A 267 3.26 12.73 -13.11
CA GLY A 267 2.24 11.84 -12.56
C GLY A 267 2.12 10.53 -13.35
N CYS A 268 2.47 9.40 -12.75
CA CYS A 268 2.18 8.08 -13.33
C CYS A 268 0.66 7.87 -13.50
N TYR A 269 0.26 7.48 -14.71
CA TYR A 269 -1.13 7.44 -15.13
C TYR A 269 -1.83 6.11 -14.77
N THR A 270 -2.84 6.18 -13.91
CA THR A 270 -3.64 5.01 -13.51
C THR A 270 -4.62 4.49 -14.58
N LYS A 271 -4.70 5.05 -15.82
CA LYS A 271 -5.57 4.45 -16.86
C LYS A 271 -4.95 3.28 -17.62
N CYS A 272 -3.72 2.87 -17.34
CA CYS A 272 -3.19 1.70 -18.04
C CYS A 272 -4.05 0.45 -17.77
N TYR A 273 -4.67 0.31 -16.58
CA TYR A 273 -5.45 -0.85 -16.10
C TYR A 273 -4.73 -2.23 -16.18
N SER A 274 -3.79 -2.41 -17.11
CA SER A 274 -2.84 -3.49 -17.32
C SER A 274 -1.70 -3.48 -16.32
N CYS A 275 -1.39 -2.32 -15.71
CA CYS A 275 -0.29 -2.17 -14.79
C CYS A 275 -0.80 -1.77 -13.40
N MET A 276 -1.32 -2.73 -12.64
CA MET A 276 -1.58 -2.54 -11.21
C MET A 276 -0.24 -2.53 -10.43
N ASN A 277 0.49 -1.41 -10.54
CA ASN A 277 1.65 -1.02 -9.74
C ASN A 277 3.04 -1.59 -10.12
N LYS A 278 3.22 -2.33 -11.22
CA LYS A 278 4.55 -2.87 -11.61
C LYS A 278 5.46 -1.90 -12.37
N CYS A 279 4.92 -0.89 -13.05
CA CYS A 279 5.69 -0.12 -14.04
C CYS A 279 6.83 0.74 -13.42
N MET A 280 6.90 0.87 -12.09
CA MET A 280 8.02 1.52 -11.39
C MET A 280 8.94 0.54 -10.66
N THR A 281 8.74 -0.78 -10.82
CA THR A 281 9.73 -1.81 -10.46
C THR A 281 10.82 -1.93 -11.53
N ASN A 282 10.62 -1.32 -12.71
CA ASN A 282 11.54 -1.38 -13.83
C ASN A 282 12.50 -0.16 -13.83
N PRO A 283 13.77 -0.32 -13.40
CA PRO A 283 14.75 0.77 -13.43
C PRO A 283 15.00 1.33 -14.84
N ARG A 284 14.66 0.62 -15.92
CA ARG A 284 14.82 1.12 -17.30
C ARG A 284 13.85 2.24 -17.67
N VAL A 285 12.74 2.40 -16.95
CA VAL A 285 11.83 3.55 -17.14
C VAL A 285 12.42 4.82 -16.52
N TRP A 286 13.42 4.68 -15.64
CA TRP A 286 13.96 5.73 -14.79
C TRP A 286 15.47 5.77 -14.93
N GLY A 287 16.01 6.38 -15.99
CA GLY A 287 17.46 6.52 -16.26
C GLY A 287 18.26 7.31 -15.21
N VAL A 288 17.99 7.11 -13.92
CA VAL A 288 18.44 7.88 -12.76
C VAL A 288 19.02 6.97 -11.65
N TRP A 289 19.02 5.65 -11.83
CA TRP A 289 19.66 4.70 -10.91
C TRP A 289 20.95 4.10 -11.51
N GLY A 290 21.73 4.94 -12.20
CA GLY A 290 23.04 4.59 -12.77
C GLY A 290 24.17 4.86 -11.80
#